data_AF-A0A067BK32-F1
#
_entry.id   AF-A0A067BK32-F1
#
_cell.length_a   1.000
_cell.length_b   1.000
_cell.length_c   1.000
_cell.angle_alpha   90.00
_cell.angle_beta   90.00
_cell.angle_gamma   90.00
#
_symmetry.space_group_name_H-M   'P 1'
#
loop_
_entity.id
_entity.type
_entity.pdbx_description
1 polymer ?
#
loop_
_entity_poly.entity_id
_entity_poly.type
_entity_poly.pdbx_seq_one_letter_code
_entity_poly.pdbx_strand_id
1 'polypeptide(L)'
;MASIAYGDDIFCQDIAVLVPTSGEASHDSPSSLSSGSEAKKRRRPTALDELKYLRAKHDELSTQLEQLRAITSIVPVESQWASRAATQAQAAQQALHENAQLQGLLDDQMKLLATLQRAFTRRPKLCAYSAMASWKRASLGPTDRHATLARILDDHLGKLSTEYIRHDLHAHEASRERYVHVQLEDSEDGDEASLVLHMTVCHSWPVPFMELAAL
;
A
#
# COMPACT_ATOMS: atom_id res chain seq x y z
N MET A 1 11.40 18.34 -7.58
CA MET A 1 12.70 17.69 -7.32
C MET A 1 13.19 18.12 -5.94
N ALA A 2 12.94 17.32 -4.92
CA ALA A 2 13.56 17.46 -3.60
C ALA A 2 14.13 16.10 -3.25
N SER A 3 15.47 16.01 -3.29
CA SER A 3 16.22 14.80 -2.98
C SER A 3 16.19 14.57 -1.47
N ILE A 4 15.53 13.51 -1.03
CA ILE A 4 15.55 13.06 0.37
C ILE A 4 16.81 12.20 0.51
N ALA A 5 17.95 12.85 0.71
CA ALA A 5 19.14 12.21 1.26
C ALA A 5 19.00 12.25 2.79
N TYR A 6 18.28 11.30 3.37
CA TYR A 6 18.16 11.13 4.81
C TYR A 6 18.06 9.62 5.08
N GLY A 7 19.12 9.03 5.61
CA GLY A 7 19.08 7.61 5.99
C GLY A 7 20.38 7.03 6.54
N ASP A 8 21.55 7.41 6.00
CA ASP A 8 22.79 6.70 6.32
C ASP A 8 23.61 7.34 7.44
N ASP A 9 23.53 8.66 7.63
CA ASP A 9 24.31 9.38 8.64
C ASP A 9 23.83 9.09 10.07
N ILE A 10 22.52 8.93 10.28
CA ILE A 10 21.93 8.67 11.60
C ILE A 10 22.31 7.27 12.09
N PHE A 11 22.34 6.29 11.19
CA PHE A 11 22.68 4.92 11.53
C PHE A 11 24.17 4.76 11.91
N CYS A 12 25.06 5.46 11.21
CA CYS A 12 26.49 5.44 11.53
C CYS A 12 26.81 6.08 12.89
N GLN A 13 26.02 7.06 13.31
CA GLN A 13 26.25 7.79 14.55
C GLN A 13 25.90 6.97 15.80
N ASP A 14 24.87 6.12 15.72
CA ASP A 14 24.47 5.25 16.83
C ASP A 14 25.42 4.06 17.05
N ILE A 15 26.09 3.58 15.99
CA ILE A 15 27.12 2.53 16.11
C ILE A 15 28.38 3.06 16.79
N ALA A 16 28.75 4.32 16.54
CA ALA A 16 29.93 4.94 17.15
C ALA A 16 29.82 5.11 18.68
N VAL A 17 28.60 5.12 19.23
CA VAL A 17 28.35 5.27 20.68
C VAL A 17 28.49 3.95 21.45
N LEU A 18 28.37 2.80 20.77
CA LEU A 18 28.38 1.47 21.39
C LEU A 18 29.73 0.74 21.32
N VAL A 19 30.72 1.31 20.63
CA VAL A 19 32.11 0.83 20.68
C VAL A 19 32.81 1.54 21.84
N PRO A 20 33.27 0.83 22.89
CA PRO A 20 34.21 1.42 23.83
C PRO A 20 35.47 1.77 23.05
N THR A 21 35.66 3.06 22.75
CA THR A 21 36.94 3.58 22.30
C THR A 21 37.92 3.46 23.47
N SER A 22 38.50 2.27 23.63
CA SER A 22 39.64 2.06 24.51
C SER A 22 40.77 2.98 24.05
N GLY A 23 40.90 4.10 24.76
CA GLY A 23 42.02 5.02 24.84
C GLY A 23 43.01 5.01 23.68
N GLU A 24 42.86 5.96 22.75
CA GLU A 24 44.03 6.54 22.12
C GLU A 24 44.90 7.13 23.23
N ALA A 25 45.99 6.44 23.53
CA ALA A 25 47.03 6.91 24.41
C ALA A 25 47.52 8.27 23.89
N SER A 26 47.15 9.33 24.61
CA SER A 26 47.74 10.65 24.49
C SER A 26 49.25 10.49 24.63
N HIS A 27 49.97 10.75 23.53
CA HIS A 27 51.41 10.88 23.55
C HIS A 27 51.73 12.23 24.21
N ASP A 28 51.74 12.22 25.54
CA ASP A 28 52.18 13.36 26.33
C ASP A 28 53.65 13.60 26.01
N SER A 29 53.92 14.69 25.30
CA SER A 29 55.26 15.11 24.92
C SER A 29 55.73 16.12 25.96
N PRO A 30 56.63 15.76 26.90
CA PRO A 30 57.21 16.76 27.78
C PRO A 30 58.29 17.51 26.99
N SER A 31 57.91 18.68 26.50
CA SER A 31 58.86 19.70 26.08
C SER A 31 59.52 20.29 27.34
N SER A 32 60.70 19.81 27.70
CA SER A 32 61.58 20.54 28.61
C SER A 32 63.02 20.49 28.12
N LEU A 33 63.49 21.66 27.65
CA LEU A 33 64.88 21.96 27.35
C LEU A 33 65.79 21.61 28.53
N SER A 34 66.75 20.72 28.33
CA SER A 34 67.97 20.65 29.14
C SER A 34 69.06 19.91 28.38
N SER A 35 70.16 20.64 28.19
CA SER A 35 71.51 20.25 27.78
C SER A 35 71.96 18.81 28.08
N GLY A 36 72.72 18.24 27.13
CA GLY A 36 73.81 17.31 27.46
C GLY A 36 73.65 15.89 26.90
N SER A 37 74.45 15.62 25.85
CA SER A 37 75.04 14.33 25.45
C SER A 37 74.62 13.05 26.21
N GLU A 38 74.05 12.08 25.50
CA GLU A 38 74.70 10.80 25.17
C GLU A 38 73.74 9.90 24.36
N ALA A 39 74.19 9.48 23.17
CA ALA A 39 73.44 8.57 22.31
C ALA A 39 73.33 7.18 22.96
N LYS A 40 72.18 6.90 23.56
CA LYS A 40 71.88 5.60 24.19
C LYS A 40 71.78 4.52 23.11
N LYS A 41 72.86 3.74 22.92
CA LYS A 41 72.93 2.61 22.00
C LYS A 41 71.70 1.70 22.21
N ARG A 42 70.89 1.50 21.17
CA ARG A 42 69.76 0.55 21.16
C ARG A 42 70.27 -0.83 21.55
N ARG A 43 70.06 -1.23 22.81
CA ARG A 43 70.30 -2.60 23.25
C ARG A 43 69.31 -3.47 22.49
N ARG A 44 69.83 -4.36 21.65
CA ARG A 44 69.01 -5.39 21.00
C ARG A 44 68.48 -6.28 22.11
N PRO A 45 67.16 -6.48 22.23
CA PRO A 45 66.60 -7.39 23.21
C PRO A 45 67.23 -8.76 22.99
N THR A 46 67.62 -9.42 24.08
CA THR A 46 68.17 -10.76 23.98
C THR A 46 67.02 -11.73 23.66
N ALA A 47 67.29 -12.81 22.93
CA ALA A 47 66.26 -13.79 22.55
C ALA A 47 65.47 -14.33 23.77
N LEU A 48 66.06 -14.31 24.96
CA LEU A 48 65.40 -14.69 26.20
C LEU A 48 64.36 -13.66 26.67
N ASP A 49 64.60 -12.36 26.47
CA ASP A 49 63.65 -11.30 26.82
C ASP A 49 62.45 -11.30 25.85
N GLU A 50 62.72 -11.57 24.57
CA GLU A 50 61.68 -11.74 23.56
C GLU A 50 60.81 -12.97 23.85
N LEU A 51 61.42 -14.10 24.25
CA LEU A 51 60.68 -15.30 24.65
C LEU A 51 59.81 -15.07 25.89
N LYS A 52 60.29 -14.30 26.88
CA LYS A 52 59.49 -13.94 28.06
C LYS A 52 58.32 -13.03 27.69
N TYR A 53 58.54 -12.05 26.83
CA TYR A 53 57.49 -11.17 26.33
C TYR A 53 56.42 -11.95 25.56
N LEU A 54 56.84 -12.86 24.66
CA LEU A 54 55.92 -13.68 23.88
C LEU A 54 55.11 -14.63 24.75
N ARG A 55 55.70 -15.21 25.80
CA ARG A 55 54.96 -16.02 26.79
C ARG A 55 53.97 -15.20 27.59
N ALA A 56 54.38 -14.04 28.09
CA ALA A 56 53.47 -13.13 28.79
C ALA A 56 52.29 -12.70 27.90
N LYS A 57 52.55 -12.42 26.61
CA LYS A 57 51.50 -12.11 25.63
C LYS A 57 50.61 -13.30 25.31
N HIS A 58 51.17 -14.49 25.22
CA HIS A 58 50.40 -15.72 25.05
C HIS A 58 49.47 -15.96 26.24
N ASP A 59 49.95 -15.77 27.46
CA ASP A 59 49.18 -15.96 28.69
C ASP A 59 48.10 -14.88 28.83
N GLU A 60 48.38 -13.64 28.44
CA GLU A 60 47.39 -12.56 28.34
C GLU A 60 46.30 -12.86 27.30
N LEU A 61 46.68 -13.29 26.10
CA LEU A 61 45.71 -13.58 25.03
C LEU A 61 44.90 -14.85 25.30
N SER A 62 45.50 -15.86 25.94
CA SER A 62 44.79 -17.08 26.33
C SER A 62 43.79 -16.81 27.44
N THR A 63 44.14 -16.00 28.44
CA THR A 63 43.18 -15.57 29.47
C THR A 63 42.04 -14.71 28.90
N GLN A 64 42.33 -13.82 27.95
CA GLN A 64 41.29 -13.06 27.23
C GLN A 64 40.38 -13.99 26.40
N LEU A 65 40.94 -15.00 25.74
CA LEU A 65 40.14 -15.99 25.01
C LEU A 65 39.26 -16.83 25.94
N GLU A 66 39.77 -17.25 27.10
CA GLU A 66 39.00 -17.99 28.08
C GLU A 66 37.86 -17.15 28.67
N GLN A 67 38.11 -15.87 28.95
CA GLN A 67 37.07 -14.93 29.38
C GLN A 67 35.99 -14.74 28.31
N LEU A 68 36.39 -14.52 27.04
CA LEU A 68 35.45 -14.37 25.95
C LEU A 68 34.63 -15.65 25.73
N ARG A 69 35.26 -16.83 25.78
CA ARG A 69 34.58 -18.13 25.68
C ARG A 69 33.60 -18.37 26.82
N ALA A 70 33.95 -17.98 28.04
CA ALA A 70 33.05 -18.05 29.19
C ALA A 70 31.84 -17.11 29.01
N ILE A 71 32.04 -15.92 28.44
CA ILE A 71 30.95 -14.99 28.12
C ILE A 71 30.07 -15.53 26.99
N THR A 72 30.68 -16.15 25.96
CA THR A 72 29.94 -16.74 24.82
C THR A 72 29.22 -18.04 25.16
N SER A 73 29.62 -18.76 26.22
CA SER A 73 28.92 -19.98 26.66
C SER A 73 27.71 -19.69 27.55
N ILE A 74 27.67 -18.54 28.22
CA ILE A 74 26.56 -18.10 29.09
C ILE A 74 25.44 -17.44 28.27
N VAL A 75 25.76 -16.81 27.14
CA VAL A 75 24.79 -16.22 26.22
C VAL A 75 24.80 -17.05 24.93
N PRO A 76 23.76 -17.87 24.64
CA PRO A 76 23.71 -18.57 23.38
C PRO A 76 23.62 -17.54 22.25
N VAL A 77 24.71 -17.37 21.50
CA VAL A 77 24.79 -16.44 20.37
C VAL A 77 24.12 -17.06 19.15
N GLU A 78 22.83 -17.37 19.26
CA GLU A 78 21.94 -16.99 18.15
C GLU A 78 21.64 -15.52 18.37
N SER A 79 22.56 -14.70 17.86
CA SER A 79 22.50 -13.25 17.92
C SER A 79 21.08 -12.79 17.59
N GLN A 80 20.39 -12.14 18.54
CA GLN A 80 19.03 -11.61 18.32
C GLN A 80 18.98 -10.69 17.08
N TRP A 81 20.13 -10.09 16.73
CA TRP A 81 20.32 -9.34 15.49
C TRP A 81 20.33 -10.19 14.24
N ALA A 82 20.88 -11.40 14.27
CA ALA A 82 20.81 -12.33 13.14
C ALA A 82 19.35 -12.73 12.85
N SER A 83 18.56 -13.02 13.89
CA SER A 83 17.13 -13.28 13.75
C SER A 83 16.39 -12.06 13.18
N ARG A 84 16.63 -10.86 13.73
CA ARG A 84 16.03 -9.62 13.23
C ARG A 84 16.43 -9.32 11.78
N ALA A 85 17.70 -9.47 11.43
CA ALA A 85 18.20 -9.26 10.08
C ALA A 85 17.53 -10.24 9.09
N ALA A 86 17.35 -11.51 9.47
CA ALA A 86 16.62 -12.48 8.66
C ALA A 86 15.15 -12.08 8.46
N THR A 87 14.46 -11.65 9.53
CA THR A 87 13.07 -11.18 9.41
C THR A 87 12.94 -9.93 8.55
N GLN A 88 13.89 -9.00 8.66
CA GLN A 88 13.90 -7.77 7.86
C GLN A 88 14.21 -8.07 6.38
N ALA A 89 15.12 -9.00 6.10
CA ALA A 89 15.39 -9.44 4.74
C ALA A 89 14.16 -10.09 4.11
N GLN A 90 13.44 -10.94 4.85
CA GLN A 90 12.20 -11.55 4.38
C GLN A 90 11.11 -10.50 4.13
N ALA A 91 10.92 -9.56 5.06
CA ALA A 91 9.95 -8.47 4.91
C ALA A 91 10.28 -7.58 3.70
N ALA A 92 11.56 -7.28 3.47
CA ALA A 92 11.99 -6.51 2.31
C ALA A 92 11.71 -7.25 0.99
N GLN A 93 11.96 -8.57 0.94
CA GLN A 93 11.64 -9.40 -0.23
C GLN A 93 10.13 -9.44 -0.51
N GLN A 94 9.31 -9.58 0.53
CA GLN A 94 7.85 -9.53 0.41
C GLN A 94 7.39 -8.18 -0.13
N ALA A 95 7.88 -7.07 0.43
CA ALA A 95 7.54 -5.73 -0.02
C ALA A 95 7.94 -5.48 -1.49
N LEU A 96 9.09 -5.99 -1.93
CA LEU A 96 9.51 -5.90 -3.33
C LEU A 96 8.60 -6.71 -4.26
N HIS A 97 8.19 -7.90 -3.83
CA HIS A 97 7.27 -8.73 -4.61
C HIS A 97 5.89 -8.08 -4.75
N GLU A 98 5.34 -7.58 -3.65
CA GLU A 98 4.08 -6.84 -3.63
C GLU A 98 4.15 -5.58 -4.50
N ASN A 99 5.24 -4.83 -4.43
CA ASN A 99 5.43 -3.65 -5.26
C ASN A 99 5.43 -4.02 -6.76
N ALA A 100 6.13 -5.08 -7.15
CA ALA A 100 6.11 -5.57 -8.52
C ALA A 100 4.71 -6.02 -8.96
N GLN A 101 3.93 -6.67 -8.09
CA GLN A 101 2.54 -7.04 -8.37
C GLN A 101 1.66 -5.79 -8.56
N LEU A 102 1.77 -4.81 -7.67
CA LEU A 102 1.01 -3.57 -7.74
C LEU A 102 1.33 -2.76 -9.00
N GLN A 103 2.61 -2.71 -9.39
CA GLN A 103 3.03 -2.10 -10.65
C GLN A 103 2.39 -2.79 -11.85
N GLY A 104 2.37 -4.13 -11.87
CA GLY A 104 1.69 -4.89 -12.93
C GLY A 104 0.20 -4.59 -13.02
N LEU A 105 -0.50 -4.55 -11.88
CA LEU A 105 -1.92 -4.18 -11.84
C LEU A 105 -2.17 -2.75 -12.32
N LEU A 106 -1.27 -1.81 -11.97
CA LEU A 106 -1.36 -0.43 -12.41
C LEU A 106 -1.17 -0.32 -13.93
N ASP A 107 -0.19 -1.02 -14.49
CA ASP A 107 0.05 -1.06 -15.93
C ASP A 107 -1.17 -1.62 -16.68
N ASP A 108 -1.82 -2.66 -16.14
CA ASP A 108 -3.02 -3.23 -16.73
C ASP A 108 -4.22 -2.28 -16.65
N GLN A 109 -4.38 -1.56 -15.55
CA GLN A 109 -5.39 -0.49 -15.44
C GLN A 109 -5.10 0.65 -16.42
N MET A 110 -3.84 1.03 -16.62
CA MET A 110 -3.45 2.04 -17.60
C MET A 110 -3.78 1.58 -19.03
N LYS A 111 -3.53 0.32 -19.37
CA LYS A 111 -3.94 -0.26 -20.66
C LYS A 111 -5.46 -0.22 -20.82
N LEU A 112 -6.21 -0.62 -19.80
CA LEU A 112 -7.68 -0.55 -19.82
C LEU A 112 -8.16 0.88 -20.05
N LEU A 113 -7.65 1.85 -19.30
CA LEU A 113 -7.99 3.26 -19.48
C LEU A 113 -7.64 3.77 -20.88
N ALA A 114 -6.50 3.38 -21.44
CA ALA A 114 -6.14 3.73 -22.81
C ALA A 114 -7.11 3.12 -23.84
N THR A 115 -7.56 1.88 -23.63
CA THR A 115 -8.57 1.26 -24.51
C THR A 115 -9.92 1.96 -24.41
N LEU A 116 -10.37 2.29 -23.20
CA LEU A 116 -11.60 3.04 -22.96
C LEU A 116 -11.51 4.44 -23.57
N GLN A 117 -10.39 5.14 -23.37
CA GLN A 117 -10.14 6.44 -23.99
C GLN A 117 -10.16 6.34 -25.52
N ARG A 118 -9.60 5.29 -26.11
CA ARG A 118 -9.68 5.06 -27.56
C ARG A 118 -11.12 4.79 -28.01
N ALA A 119 -11.90 4.04 -27.24
CA ALA A 119 -13.31 3.81 -27.52
C ALA A 119 -14.12 5.12 -27.44
N PHE A 120 -13.91 5.93 -26.40
CA PHE A 120 -14.59 7.20 -26.20
C PHE A 120 -14.15 8.28 -27.21
N THR A 121 -12.87 8.34 -27.59
CA THR A 121 -12.40 9.27 -28.65
C THR A 121 -12.97 8.91 -30.02
N ARG A 122 -13.20 7.63 -30.31
CA ARG A 122 -13.91 7.18 -31.52
C ARG A 122 -15.39 7.55 -31.50
N ARG A 123 -16.01 7.59 -30.32
CA ARG A 123 -17.43 7.89 -30.14
C ARG A 123 -17.62 8.88 -28.99
N PRO A 124 -17.25 10.16 -29.17
CA PRO A 124 -17.25 11.15 -28.09
C PRO A 124 -18.65 11.43 -27.53
N LYS A 125 -19.69 11.16 -28.31
CA LYS A 125 -21.09 11.32 -27.92
C LYS A 125 -21.59 10.22 -26.95
N LEU A 126 -20.83 9.14 -26.73
CA LEU A 126 -21.13 8.16 -25.65
C LEU A 126 -20.95 8.76 -24.25
N CYS A 127 -20.08 9.76 -24.12
CA CYS A 127 -19.93 10.53 -22.89
C CYS A 127 -21.01 11.59 -22.72
N ALA A 128 -21.83 11.85 -23.75
CA ALA A 128 -22.97 12.73 -23.65
C ALA A 128 -24.12 11.95 -23.02
N TYR A 129 -24.39 12.23 -21.75
CA TYR A 129 -25.60 11.74 -21.10
C TYR A 129 -26.80 12.31 -21.86
N SER A 130 -27.53 11.46 -22.58
CA SER A 130 -28.81 11.83 -23.18
C SER A 130 -29.76 12.16 -22.04
N ALA A 131 -29.82 13.44 -21.69
CA ALA A 131 -30.74 13.91 -20.67
C ALA A 131 -32.15 13.59 -21.16
N MET A 132 -32.86 12.75 -20.42
CA MET A 132 -34.26 12.42 -20.71
C MET A 132 -35.01 13.72 -21.02
N ALA A 133 -35.54 13.80 -22.24
CA ALA A 133 -36.12 15.02 -22.79
C ALA A 133 -37.11 15.62 -21.79
N SER A 134 -37.09 16.95 -21.62
CA SER A 134 -37.87 17.64 -20.58
C SER A 134 -39.37 17.31 -20.64
N TRP A 135 -39.90 17.01 -21.82
CA TRP A 135 -41.29 16.58 -22.03
C TRP A 135 -41.57 15.13 -21.58
N LYS A 136 -40.56 14.25 -21.58
CA LYS A 136 -40.65 12.90 -21.00
C LYS A 136 -40.52 12.92 -19.48
N ARG A 137 -40.04 14.02 -18.91
CA ARG A 137 -39.94 14.21 -17.46
C ARG A 137 -41.28 14.67 -16.92
N ALA A 138 -41.94 13.79 -16.17
CA ALA A 138 -43.08 14.18 -15.36
C ALA A 138 -42.65 15.29 -14.39
N SER A 139 -43.11 16.52 -14.64
CA SER A 139 -42.78 17.69 -13.82
C SER A 139 -44.04 18.27 -13.22
N LEU A 140 -43.97 18.64 -11.95
CA LEU A 140 -45.06 19.29 -11.24
C LEU A 140 -44.96 20.80 -11.45
N GLY A 141 -46.05 21.41 -11.92
CA GLY A 141 -46.14 22.86 -12.06
C GLY A 141 -46.24 23.61 -10.72
N PRO A 142 -46.21 24.95 -10.74
CA PRO A 142 -46.39 25.76 -9.55
C PRO A 142 -47.85 25.76 -9.05
N THR A 143 -48.81 25.57 -9.94
CA THR A 143 -50.25 25.50 -9.65
C THR A 143 -50.79 24.09 -9.89
N ASP A 144 -51.88 23.75 -9.21
CA ASP A 144 -52.59 22.47 -9.35
C ASP A 144 -51.70 21.20 -9.26
N ARG A 145 -50.76 21.24 -8.31
CA ARG A 145 -49.77 20.18 -8.09
C ARG A 145 -50.40 18.84 -7.79
N HIS A 146 -51.46 18.81 -6.98
CA HIS A 146 -52.08 17.56 -6.53
C HIS A 146 -52.82 16.86 -7.66
N ALA A 147 -53.62 17.57 -8.46
CA ALA A 147 -54.29 16.96 -9.59
C ALA A 147 -53.30 16.56 -10.69
N THR A 148 -52.27 17.37 -10.92
CA THR A 148 -51.19 17.02 -11.86
C THR A 148 -50.42 15.77 -11.40
N LEU A 149 -50.13 15.66 -10.11
CA LEU A 149 -49.47 14.49 -9.51
C LEU A 149 -50.35 13.24 -9.66
N ALA A 150 -51.64 13.33 -9.31
CA ALA A 150 -52.57 12.21 -9.45
C ALA A 150 -52.61 11.71 -10.90
N ARG A 151 -52.75 12.61 -11.86
CA ARG A 151 -52.74 12.26 -13.29
C ARG A 151 -51.43 11.61 -13.75
N ILE A 152 -50.29 12.09 -13.25
CA ILE A 152 -48.96 11.50 -13.52
C ILE A 152 -48.90 10.08 -12.96
N LEU A 153 -49.34 9.88 -11.72
CA LEU A 153 -49.35 8.56 -11.09
C LEU A 153 -50.28 7.58 -11.81
N ASP A 154 -51.47 8.01 -12.23
CA ASP A 154 -52.39 7.17 -12.99
C ASP A 154 -51.77 6.71 -14.32
N ASP A 155 -51.10 7.62 -15.04
CA ASP A 155 -50.40 7.30 -16.30
C ASP A 155 -49.22 6.33 -16.05
N HIS A 156 -48.44 6.54 -14.98
CA HIS A 156 -47.37 5.61 -14.60
C HIS A 156 -47.89 4.24 -14.16
N LEU A 157 -49.01 4.20 -13.42
CA LEU A 157 -49.64 2.96 -12.98
C LEU A 157 -50.18 2.16 -14.16
N GLY A 158 -50.76 2.83 -15.16
CA GLY A 158 -51.17 2.19 -16.42
C GLY A 158 -49.99 1.53 -17.15
N LYS A 159 -48.85 2.24 -17.24
CA LYS A 159 -47.62 1.74 -17.88
C LYS A 159 -46.92 0.63 -17.10
N LEU A 160 -47.07 0.61 -15.76
CA LEU A 160 -46.42 -0.37 -14.90
C LEU A 160 -46.73 -1.80 -15.35
N SER A 161 -47.99 -2.08 -15.71
CA SER A 161 -48.41 -3.40 -16.19
C SER A 161 -47.65 -3.86 -17.44
N THR A 162 -47.45 -2.94 -18.40
CA THR A 162 -46.74 -3.23 -19.64
C THR A 162 -45.23 -3.39 -19.43
N GLU A 163 -44.63 -2.56 -18.56
CA GLU A 163 -43.20 -2.65 -18.24
C GLU A 163 -42.88 -3.90 -17.43
N TYR A 164 -43.80 -4.33 -16.57
CA TYR A 164 -43.69 -5.55 -15.79
C TYR A 164 -43.56 -6.80 -16.67
N ILE A 165 -44.31 -6.83 -17.78
CA ILE A 165 -44.22 -7.89 -18.79
C ILE A 165 -42.98 -7.69 -19.66
N ARG A 166 -42.74 -6.46 -20.16
CA ARG A 166 -41.62 -6.15 -21.07
C ARG A 166 -40.27 -6.54 -20.49
N HIS A 167 -40.08 -6.33 -19.19
CA HIS A 167 -38.83 -6.63 -18.49
C HIS A 167 -38.84 -7.99 -17.78
N ASP A 168 -39.81 -8.86 -18.08
CA ASP A 168 -39.94 -10.22 -17.55
C ASP A 168 -39.95 -10.30 -16.01
N LEU A 169 -40.38 -9.21 -15.34
CA LEU A 169 -40.33 -9.11 -13.87
C LEU A 169 -41.29 -10.10 -13.20
N HIS A 170 -42.36 -10.48 -13.90
CA HIS A 170 -43.32 -11.50 -13.45
C HIS A 170 -42.71 -12.89 -13.24
N ALA A 171 -41.68 -13.27 -14.02
CA ALA A 171 -40.98 -14.53 -13.86
C ALA A 171 -40.16 -14.59 -12.55
N HIS A 172 -39.74 -13.41 -12.07
CA HIS A 172 -38.88 -13.26 -10.90
C HIS A 172 -39.63 -12.90 -9.62
N GLU A 173 -40.95 -12.67 -9.67
CA GLU A 173 -41.79 -12.29 -8.52
C GLU A 173 -41.80 -13.33 -7.40
N ALA A 174 -41.89 -14.62 -7.77
CA ALA A 174 -41.90 -15.73 -6.82
C ALA A 174 -40.52 -16.02 -6.23
N SER A 175 -39.46 -15.52 -6.87
CA SER A 175 -38.08 -15.71 -6.41
C SER A 175 -37.72 -14.65 -5.37
N ARG A 176 -37.17 -15.10 -4.23
CA ARG A 176 -36.58 -14.20 -3.21
C ARG A 176 -35.16 -13.77 -3.55
N GLU A 177 -34.69 -14.12 -4.73
CA GLU A 177 -33.34 -13.84 -5.18
C GLU A 177 -33.27 -12.44 -5.78
N ARG A 178 -32.09 -11.81 -5.64
CA ARG A 178 -31.86 -10.49 -6.23
C ARG A 178 -31.72 -10.65 -7.75
N TYR A 179 -32.71 -10.17 -8.48
CA TYR A 179 -32.65 -10.10 -9.94
C TYR A 179 -32.05 -8.76 -10.37
N VAL A 180 -31.02 -8.81 -11.22
CA VAL A 180 -30.43 -7.64 -11.88
C VAL A 180 -30.31 -7.98 -13.35
N HIS A 181 -30.98 -7.20 -14.20
CA HIS A 181 -30.84 -7.31 -15.64
C HIS A 181 -30.35 -5.98 -16.21
N VAL A 182 -29.34 -6.09 -17.07
CA VAL A 182 -28.68 -4.96 -17.70
C VAL A 182 -28.72 -5.19 -19.20
N GLN A 183 -29.47 -4.36 -19.90
CA GLN A 183 -29.56 -4.35 -21.36
C GLN A 183 -28.87 -3.09 -21.87
N LEU A 184 -27.95 -3.28 -22.81
CA LEU A 184 -27.35 -2.21 -23.57
C LEU A 184 -28.01 -2.21 -24.94
N GLU A 185 -28.75 -1.16 -25.24
CA GLU A 185 -29.32 -0.94 -26.57
C GLU A 185 -28.51 0.14 -27.28
N ASP A 186 -27.96 -0.22 -28.44
CA ASP A 186 -27.43 0.74 -29.40
C ASP A 186 -28.64 1.37 -30.12
N SER A 187 -28.99 2.60 -29.78
CA SER A 187 -30.05 3.35 -30.46
C SER A 187 -29.42 4.19 -31.57
N GLU A 188 -29.74 3.82 -32.81
CA GLU A 188 -29.42 4.54 -34.04
C GLU A 188 -30.61 5.42 -34.50
N ASP A 189 -31.41 5.93 -33.55
CA ASP A 189 -32.54 6.82 -33.87
C ASP A 189 -32.02 8.23 -34.21
N GLY A 190 -31.59 8.40 -35.46
CA GLY A 190 -31.06 9.64 -36.05
C GLY A 190 -29.56 9.56 -36.42
N ASP A 191 -28.96 10.67 -36.88
CA ASP A 191 -27.52 10.80 -37.18
C ASP A 191 -26.60 10.60 -35.94
N GLU A 192 -27.15 10.17 -34.80
CA GLU A 192 -26.45 10.04 -33.53
C GLU A 192 -26.58 8.64 -32.94
N ALA A 193 -25.50 7.87 -32.98
CA ALA A 193 -25.39 6.63 -32.22
C ALA A 193 -25.37 6.95 -30.72
N SER A 194 -26.46 6.61 -30.02
CA SER A 194 -26.58 6.73 -28.57
C SER A 194 -26.65 5.34 -27.93
N LEU A 195 -26.03 5.20 -26.76
CA LEU A 195 -25.99 3.93 -26.04
C LEU A 195 -26.92 4.06 -24.83
N VAL A 196 -28.02 3.32 -24.87
CA VAL A 196 -29.03 3.35 -23.82
C VAL A 196 -28.83 2.15 -22.91
N LEU A 197 -28.52 2.43 -21.66
CA LEU A 197 -28.41 1.43 -20.61
C LEU A 197 -29.77 1.28 -19.91
N HIS A 198 -30.45 0.18 -20.15
CA HIS A 198 -31.63 -0.22 -19.38
C HIS A 198 -31.19 -1.14 -18.25
N MET A 199 -31.43 -0.73 -17.01
CA MET A 199 -31.18 -1.56 -15.83
C MET A 199 -32.49 -1.79 -15.09
N THR A 200 -32.86 -3.06 -14.93
CA THR A 200 -33.98 -3.47 -14.07
C THR A 200 -33.43 -4.27 -12.89
N VAL A 201 -33.94 -3.95 -11.70
CA VAL A 201 -33.51 -4.61 -10.47
C VAL A 201 -34.71 -4.94 -9.61
N CYS A 202 -34.82 -6.19 -9.19
CA CYS A 202 -35.79 -6.64 -8.21
C CYS A 202 -35.11 -6.87 -6.86
N HIS A 203 -35.73 -6.36 -5.80
CA HIS A 203 -35.35 -6.64 -4.43
C HIS A 203 -36.61 -7.06 -3.66
N SER A 204 -36.54 -8.16 -2.92
CA SER A 204 -37.61 -8.54 -2.00
C SER A 204 -37.40 -7.85 -0.66
N TRP A 205 -38.41 -7.08 -0.21
CA TRP A 205 -38.41 -6.46 1.11
C TRP A 205 -39.46 -7.17 1.98
N PRO A 206 -39.10 -7.68 3.18
CA PRO A 206 -40.08 -8.27 4.08
C PRO A 206 -40.87 -7.15 4.77
N VAL A 207 -41.94 -6.67 4.12
CA VAL A 207 -42.85 -5.69 4.74
C VAL A 207 -44.11 -6.42 5.20
N PRO A 208 -44.53 -6.29 6.47
CA PRO A 208 -45.81 -6.81 6.92
C PRO A 208 -46.95 -6.08 6.19
N PHE A 209 -47.67 -6.81 5.33
CA PHE A 209 -48.77 -6.29 4.52
C PHE A 209 -49.83 -5.52 5.34
N MET A 210 -50.02 -5.91 6.61
CA MET A 210 -50.98 -5.28 7.51
C MET A 210 -50.60 -3.84 7.91
N GLU A 211 -49.32 -3.48 7.88
CA GLU A 211 -48.86 -2.13 8.21
C GLU A 211 -48.95 -1.17 7.02
N LEU A 212 -48.85 -1.69 5.78
CA LEU A 212 -48.96 -0.89 4.56
C LEU A 212 -50.39 -0.44 4.25
N ALA A 213 -51.40 -1.26 4.60
CA ALA A 213 -52.80 -0.95 4.32
C ALA A 213 -53.42 0.10 5.27
N ALA A 214 -52.71 0.48 6.34
CA ALA A 214 -53.17 1.41 7.36
C ALA A 214 -52.68 2.87 7.14
N LEU A 215 -51.87 3.11 6.10
CA LEU A 215 -51.40 4.42 5.65
C LEU A 215 -52.29 4.97 4.53
#